data_AF-A0A9E1VSG6-F1
#
_entry.id   AF-A0A9E1VSG6-F1
#
_cell.length_a   1.000
_cell.length_b   1.000
_cell.length_c   1.000
_cell.angle_alpha   90.00
_cell.angle_beta   90.00
_cell.angle_gamma   90.00
#
_symmetry.space_group_name_H-M   'P 1'
#
loop_
_entity.id
_entity.type
_entity.pdbx_description
1 polymer ?
#
loop_
_entity_poly.entity_id
_entity_poly.type
_entity_poly.pdbx_seq_one_letter_code
_entity_poly.pdbx_strand_id
1 'polypeptide(L)'
;YIETLYKCKALTKIFPEISRVFDLASEKDKIDGKFLTLSILNYAAKLDKDACTRFAVLFSNINLGSQSIPSNMKSIDEDIEVINNLFDRLKVPNRYRNFAINFVRYKDLYHCLENLEPQIILDMLKSIGAFKKAENLEKFIYCCEAEAQIIQKNKGANKVHGRGALLKQVLSQIMLINNKELISEGYSGIKLGKEIDLRRKKIIAELLR
;
A
#
# COMPACT_ATOMS: atom_id res chain seq x y z
N TYR A 1 12.80 4.29 -17.96
CA TYR A 1 13.21 5.36 -17.03
C TYR A 1 14.01 4.79 -15.86
N ILE A 2 13.41 4.09 -14.88
CA ILE A 2 14.15 3.57 -13.70
C ILE A 2 15.31 2.64 -14.10
N GLU A 3 15.06 1.72 -15.03
CA GLU A 3 16.12 0.85 -15.57
C GLU A 3 17.26 1.66 -16.25
N THR A 4 16.93 2.75 -16.94
CA THR A 4 17.91 3.64 -17.55
C THR A 4 18.80 4.31 -16.49
N LEU A 5 18.19 4.81 -15.40
CA LEU A 5 18.93 5.37 -14.26
C LEU A 5 19.89 4.35 -13.65
N TYR A 6 19.48 3.08 -13.57
CA TYR A 6 20.35 2.00 -13.09
C TYR A 6 21.52 1.76 -14.05
N LYS A 7 21.25 1.59 -15.36
CA LYS A 7 22.26 1.33 -16.39
C LYS A 7 23.32 2.44 -16.48
N CYS A 8 22.94 3.70 -16.26
CA CYS A 8 23.89 4.82 -16.24
C CYS A 8 24.44 5.17 -14.85
N LYS A 9 24.23 4.32 -13.84
CA LYS A 9 24.66 4.50 -12.44
C LYS A 9 24.06 5.71 -11.70
N ALA A 10 23.17 6.48 -12.32
CA ALA A 10 22.49 7.61 -11.69
C ALA A 10 21.57 7.15 -10.53
N LEU A 11 21.03 5.93 -10.58
CA LEU A 11 20.16 5.40 -9.53
C LEU A 11 20.87 5.37 -8.17
N THR A 12 22.18 5.07 -8.13
CA THR A 12 22.99 5.06 -6.89
C THR A 12 23.06 6.42 -6.20
N LYS A 13 22.83 7.51 -6.96
CA LYS A 13 22.88 8.88 -6.45
C LYS A 13 21.50 9.41 -6.07
N ILE A 14 20.47 9.06 -6.86
CA ILE A 14 19.11 9.57 -6.66
C ILE A 14 18.34 8.71 -5.67
N PHE A 15 18.38 7.38 -5.85
CA PHE A 15 17.67 6.37 -5.05
C PHE A 15 18.63 5.25 -4.60
N PRO A 16 19.65 5.54 -3.77
CA PRO A 16 20.60 4.53 -3.28
C PRO A 16 19.92 3.33 -2.60
N GLU A 17 18.77 3.56 -1.94
CA GLU A 17 17.95 2.54 -1.30
C GLU A 17 17.38 1.54 -2.34
N ILE A 18 16.90 2.04 -3.49
CA ILE A 18 16.42 1.19 -4.59
C ILE A 18 17.57 0.55 -5.35
N SER A 19 18.70 1.25 -5.52
CA SER A 19 19.89 0.66 -6.14
C SER A 19 20.34 -0.59 -5.38
N ARG A 20 20.36 -0.52 -4.04
CA ARG A 20 20.66 -1.68 -3.19
C ARG A 20 19.71 -2.84 -3.45
N VAL A 21 18.42 -2.59 -3.61
CA VAL A 21 17.43 -3.62 -3.97
C VAL A 21 17.73 -4.22 -5.35
N PHE A 22 18.12 -3.40 -6.33
CA PHE A 22 18.45 -3.87 -7.68
C PHE A 22 19.71 -4.74 -7.71
N ASP A 23 20.67 -4.44 -6.83
CA ASP A 23 21.93 -5.17 -6.72
C ASP A 23 21.77 -6.49 -5.94
N LEU A 24 20.60 -6.76 -5.35
CA LEU A 24 20.29 -8.07 -4.79
C LEU A 24 20.04 -9.09 -5.90
N ALA A 25 21.07 -9.88 -6.18
CA ALA A 25 20.95 -11.17 -6.82
C ALA A 25 21.39 -12.22 -5.79
N SER A 26 20.47 -12.68 -4.95
CA SER A 26 20.77 -13.75 -3.98
C SER A 26 20.63 -15.11 -4.66
N GLU A 27 21.74 -15.85 -4.81
CA GLU A 27 21.72 -17.26 -5.20
C GLU A 27 20.96 -18.13 -4.16
N LYS A 28 20.90 -17.68 -2.90
CA LYS A 28 20.25 -18.41 -1.80
C LYS A 28 18.72 -18.28 -1.78
N ASP A 29 18.18 -17.11 -2.15
CA ASP A 29 16.73 -16.85 -2.06
C ASP A 29 16.02 -16.83 -3.42
N LYS A 30 16.75 -16.93 -4.54
CA LYS A 30 16.22 -16.86 -5.92
C LYS A 30 15.36 -15.62 -6.21
N ILE A 31 15.57 -14.51 -5.49
CA ILE A 31 14.83 -13.26 -5.72
C ILE A 31 15.76 -12.28 -6.44
N ASP A 32 15.44 -11.96 -7.69
CA ASP A 32 16.03 -10.84 -8.44
C ASP A 32 15.25 -9.56 -8.10
N GLY A 33 15.82 -8.70 -7.25
CA GLY A 33 15.16 -7.48 -6.78
C GLY A 33 14.91 -6.45 -7.88
N LYS A 34 15.79 -6.39 -8.90
CA LYS A 34 15.60 -5.55 -10.08
C LYS A 34 14.43 -6.04 -10.92
N PHE A 35 14.40 -7.34 -11.25
CA PHE A 35 13.30 -7.94 -12.01
C PHE A 35 11.97 -7.74 -11.29
N LEU A 36 11.92 -8.01 -9.98
CA LEU A 36 10.73 -7.85 -9.16
C LEU A 36 10.22 -6.40 -9.20
N THR A 37 11.09 -5.43 -8.91
CA THR A 37 10.72 -4.01 -8.86
C THR A 37 10.23 -3.50 -10.22
N LEU A 38 10.97 -3.80 -11.30
CA LEU A 38 10.59 -3.36 -12.65
C LEU A 38 9.30 -4.03 -13.14
N SER A 39 9.08 -5.30 -12.78
CA SER A 39 7.86 -6.03 -13.14
C SER A 39 6.62 -5.47 -12.44
N ILE A 40 6.72 -5.15 -11.14
CA ILE A 40 5.64 -4.51 -10.39
C ILE A 40 5.31 -3.14 -10.97
N LEU A 41 6.33 -2.30 -11.22
CA LEU A 41 6.16 -1.00 -11.88
C LEU A 41 5.43 -1.10 -13.22
N ASN A 42 5.87 -2.05 -14.06
CA ASN A 42 5.27 -2.26 -15.38
C ASN A 42 3.81 -2.74 -15.28
N TYR A 43 3.50 -3.58 -14.30
CA TYR A 43 2.13 -4.04 -14.10
C TYR A 43 1.23 -2.92 -13.56
N ALA A 44 1.70 -2.17 -12.55
CA ALA A 44 0.97 -1.02 -12.01
C ALA A 44 0.67 0.04 -13.09
N ALA A 45 1.61 0.28 -14.02
CA ALA A 45 1.41 1.20 -15.15
C ALA A 45 0.31 0.77 -16.15
N LYS A 46 -0.03 -0.53 -16.18
CA LYS A 46 -1.14 -1.08 -16.96
C LYS A 46 -2.47 -0.90 -16.25
N LEU A 47 -2.49 -1.06 -14.92
CA LEU A 47 -3.68 -0.90 -14.09
C LEU A 47 -4.10 0.56 -13.92
N ASP A 48 -3.13 1.47 -13.76
CA ASP A 48 -3.41 2.87 -13.49
C ASP A 48 -2.40 3.81 -14.18
N LYS A 49 -2.91 4.94 -14.69
CA LYS A 49 -2.12 5.98 -15.35
C LYS A 49 -1.57 7.00 -14.37
N ASP A 50 -2.10 7.11 -13.14
CA ASP A 50 -1.58 8.02 -12.13
C ASP A 50 -0.10 7.70 -11.80
N ALA A 51 0.76 8.71 -11.88
CA ALA A 51 2.16 8.60 -11.51
C ALA A 51 2.33 8.27 -10.01
N CYS A 52 1.37 8.63 -9.17
CA CYS A 52 1.39 8.34 -7.73
C CYS A 52 1.42 6.83 -7.46
N THR A 53 0.70 6.04 -8.25
CA THR A 53 0.65 4.56 -8.18
C THR A 53 2.01 3.97 -8.49
N ARG A 54 2.61 4.36 -9.62
CA ARG A 54 3.95 3.91 -10.01
C ARG A 54 5.02 4.36 -9.03
N PHE A 55 4.88 5.57 -8.48
CA PHE A 55 5.79 6.07 -7.46
C PHE A 55 5.68 5.24 -6.17
N ALA A 56 4.48 4.92 -5.70
CA ALA A 56 4.29 4.12 -4.48
C ALA A 56 4.87 2.71 -4.61
N VAL A 57 4.56 1.99 -5.70
CA VAL A 57 5.02 0.61 -5.87
C VAL A 57 6.53 0.48 -6.08
N LEU A 58 7.23 1.55 -6.45
CA LEU A 58 8.70 1.57 -6.50
C LEU A 58 9.33 1.20 -5.15
N PHE A 59 8.64 1.51 -4.05
CA PHE A 59 9.13 1.32 -2.68
C PHE A 59 8.59 0.05 -2.01
N SER A 60 7.81 -0.78 -2.72
CA SER A 60 7.12 -1.93 -2.12
C SER A 60 8.08 -2.97 -1.52
N ASN A 61 9.30 -3.06 -2.04
CA ASN A 61 10.34 -4.01 -1.63
C ASN A 61 11.61 -3.32 -1.13
N ILE A 62 11.51 -2.08 -0.62
CA ILE A 62 12.68 -1.28 -0.20
C ILE A 62 13.55 -2.00 0.84
N ASN A 63 12.93 -2.89 1.61
CA ASN A 63 13.54 -3.62 2.72
C ASN A 63 14.43 -4.79 2.28
N LEU A 64 14.26 -5.31 1.05
CA LEU A 64 15.12 -6.37 0.54
C LEU A 64 16.59 -5.90 0.54
N GLY A 65 16.83 -4.61 0.29
CA GLY A 65 18.17 -4.01 0.18
C GLY A 65 18.90 -3.77 1.51
N SER A 66 18.26 -4.08 2.64
CA SER A 66 18.90 -3.98 3.96
C SER A 66 19.57 -5.31 4.31
N GLN A 67 20.91 -5.34 4.25
CA GLN A 67 21.70 -6.55 4.52
C GLN A 67 21.86 -6.88 6.02
N SER A 68 21.47 -5.96 6.91
CA SER A 68 21.76 -6.06 8.35
C SER A 68 20.74 -6.88 9.15
N ILE A 69 19.53 -7.11 8.60
CA ILE A 69 18.44 -7.79 9.31
C ILE A 69 17.79 -8.82 8.37
N PRO A 70 17.60 -10.08 8.80
CA PRO A 70 16.83 -11.08 8.07
C PRO A 70 15.44 -10.53 7.69
N SER A 71 14.99 -10.77 6.45
CA SER A 71 13.76 -10.18 5.92
C SER A 71 12.49 -10.50 6.73
N ASN A 72 12.49 -11.60 7.50
CA ASN A 72 11.41 -12.01 8.40
C ASN A 72 11.41 -11.29 9.76
N MET A 73 12.41 -10.46 10.04
CA MET A 73 12.58 -9.73 11.31
C MET A 73 12.44 -8.21 11.17
N LYS A 74 12.29 -7.68 9.94
CA LYS A 74 12.15 -6.24 9.71
C LYS A 74 10.75 -5.77 10.05
N SER A 75 10.67 -4.72 10.88
CA SER A 75 9.40 -4.06 11.18
C SER A 75 9.00 -3.15 10.01
N ILE A 76 7.70 -3.08 9.73
CA ILE A 76 7.12 -2.07 8.82
C ILE A 76 7.58 -0.65 9.22
N ASP A 77 7.82 -0.38 10.49
CA ASP A 77 8.28 0.93 10.95
C ASP A 77 9.69 1.28 10.45
N GLU A 78 10.59 0.29 10.33
CA GLU A 78 11.93 0.50 9.75
C GLU A 78 11.83 0.86 8.27
N ASP A 79 10.92 0.21 7.54
CA ASP A 79 10.66 0.49 6.12
C ASP A 79 10.16 1.91 5.95
N ILE A 80 9.24 2.33 6.82
CA ILE A 80 8.71 3.69 6.82
C ILE A 80 9.79 4.72 7.17
N GLU A 81 10.70 4.43 8.10
CA GLU A 81 11.81 5.32 8.44
C GLU A 81 12.75 5.53 7.24
N VAL A 82 13.16 4.44 6.55
CA VAL A 82 13.98 4.52 5.35
C VAL A 82 13.30 5.35 4.26
N ILE A 83 12.00 5.12 4.04
CA ILE A 83 11.20 5.86 3.06
C ILE A 83 11.10 7.35 3.43
N ASN A 84 10.88 7.68 4.71
CA ASN A 84 10.81 9.06 5.17
C ASN A 84 12.13 9.81 4.93
N ASN A 85 13.27 9.21 5.32
CA ASN A 85 14.59 9.80 5.11
C ASN A 85 14.87 10.04 3.61
N LEU A 86 14.51 9.08 2.76
CA LEU A 86 14.58 9.23 1.31
C LEU A 86 13.70 10.38 0.80
N PHE A 87 12.45 10.45 1.27
CA PHE A 87 11.49 11.46 0.83
C PHE A 87 11.83 12.87 1.32
N ASP A 88 12.47 12.99 2.48
CA ASP A 88 13.00 14.26 3.00
C ASP A 88 14.16 14.75 2.13
N ARG A 89 15.13 13.88 1.82
CA ARG A 89 16.26 14.19 0.95
C ARG A 89 15.81 14.66 -0.45
N LEU A 90 14.79 14.01 -1.01
CA LEU A 90 14.25 14.33 -2.33
C LEU A 90 13.18 15.43 -2.31
N LYS A 91 12.78 15.92 -1.14
CA LYS A 91 11.70 16.90 -0.95
C LYS A 91 10.40 16.48 -1.69
N VAL A 92 10.02 15.22 -1.52
CA VAL A 92 8.87 14.63 -2.22
C VAL A 92 7.57 15.34 -1.81
N PRO A 93 6.73 15.78 -2.77
CA PRO A 93 5.46 16.42 -2.45
C PRO A 93 4.51 15.51 -1.66
N ASN A 94 3.72 16.11 -0.76
CA ASN A 94 2.82 15.40 0.17
C ASN A 94 1.87 14.39 -0.52
N ARG A 95 1.41 14.70 -1.74
CA ARG A 95 0.57 13.79 -2.52
C ARG A 95 1.22 12.41 -2.72
N TYR A 96 2.50 12.39 -3.08
CA TYR A 96 3.26 11.18 -3.34
C TYR A 96 3.76 10.55 -2.05
N ARG A 97 4.29 11.38 -1.14
CA ARG A 97 4.81 10.95 0.17
C ARG A 97 3.75 10.18 0.96
N ASN A 98 2.61 10.82 1.22
CA ASN A 98 1.59 10.25 2.10
C ASN A 98 1.00 8.97 1.51
N PHE A 99 0.76 8.96 0.20
CA PHE A 99 0.22 7.78 -0.47
C PHE A 99 1.20 6.61 -0.47
N ALA A 100 2.48 6.84 -0.79
CA ALA A 100 3.49 5.79 -0.80
C ALA A 100 3.75 5.20 0.61
N ILE A 101 3.81 6.05 1.64
CA ILE A 101 3.94 5.61 3.04
C ILE A 101 2.75 4.75 3.45
N ASN A 102 1.53 5.20 3.17
CA ASN A 102 0.33 4.42 3.51
C ASN A 102 0.25 3.12 2.72
N PHE A 103 0.64 3.11 1.45
CA PHE A 103 0.73 1.88 0.68
C PHE A 103 1.70 0.90 1.34
N VAL A 104 2.94 1.30 1.62
CA VAL A 104 3.93 0.42 2.25
C VAL A 104 3.49 -0.06 3.63
N ARG A 105 2.88 0.82 4.43
CA ARG A 105 2.36 0.48 5.77
C ARG A 105 1.27 -0.59 5.74
N TYR A 106 0.42 -0.61 4.70
CA TYR A 106 -0.80 -1.40 4.70
C TYR A 106 -0.87 -2.49 3.62
N LYS A 107 0.08 -2.56 2.68
CA LYS A 107 0.05 -3.55 1.58
C LYS A 107 -0.03 -4.99 2.09
N ASP A 108 0.65 -5.32 3.18
CA ASP A 108 0.63 -6.70 3.71
C ASP A 108 -0.72 -7.05 4.35
N LEU A 109 -1.42 -6.05 4.89
CA LEU A 109 -2.79 -6.22 5.41
C LEU A 109 -3.78 -6.61 4.31
N TYR A 110 -3.57 -6.13 3.08
CA TYR A 110 -4.39 -6.49 1.93
C TYR A 110 -4.39 -8.00 1.68
N HIS A 111 -3.34 -8.72 2.06
CA HIS A 111 -3.27 -10.16 1.88
C HIS A 111 -4.05 -10.96 2.93
N CYS A 112 -4.38 -10.34 4.06
CA CYS A 112 -4.97 -11.00 5.23
C CYS A 112 -6.31 -10.40 5.67
N LEU A 113 -6.98 -9.61 4.82
CA LEU A 113 -8.17 -8.81 5.17
C LEU A 113 -9.24 -9.55 6.00
N GLU A 114 -9.58 -10.79 5.62
CA GLU A 114 -10.60 -11.62 6.28
C GLU A 114 -10.22 -11.98 7.74
N ASN A 115 -8.93 -11.91 8.07
CA ASN A 115 -8.42 -12.23 9.41
C ASN A 115 -8.14 -10.98 10.26
N LEU A 116 -8.42 -9.78 9.75
CA LEU A 116 -8.10 -8.53 10.45
C LEU A 116 -9.28 -8.05 11.29
N GLU A 117 -8.95 -7.41 12.40
CA GLU A 117 -9.95 -6.70 13.18
C GLU A 117 -10.55 -5.53 12.37
N PRO A 118 -11.87 -5.29 12.46
CA PRO A 118 -12.53 -4.19 11.74
C PRO A 118 -11.91 -2.81 11.99
N GLN A 119 -11.33 -2.60 13.18
CA GLN A 119 -10.65 -1.35 13.54
C GLN A 119 -9.42 -1.11 12.64
N ILE A 120 -8.62 -2.15 12.37
CA ILE A 120 -7.41 -2.06 11.54
C ILE A 120 -7.78 -1.64 10.12
N ILE A 121 -8.84 -2.21 9.57
CA ILE A 121 -9.31 -1.91 8.21
C ILE A 121 -9.89 -0.49 8.14
N LEU A 122 -10.64 -0.08 9.16
CA LEU A 122 -11.15 1.28 9.25
C LEU A 122 -9.99 2.29 9.27
N ASP A 123 -8.96 2.05 10.08
CA ASP A 123 -7.81 2.94 10.19
C ASP A 123 -7.02 3.02 8.87
N MET A 124 -6.85 1.89 8.18
CA MET A 124 -6.30 1.87 6.82
C MET A 124 -7.11 2.74 5.85
N LEU A 125 -8.43 2.56 5.79
CA LEU A 125 -9.31 3.33 4.89
C LEU A 125 -9.25 4.84 5.18
N LYS A 126 -9.16 5.23 6.47
CA LYS A 126 -8.95 6.63 6.87
C LYS A 126 -7.60 7.14 6.41
N SER A 127 -6.52 6.40 6.68
CA SER A 127 -5.16 6.80 6.38
C SER A 127 -4.93 7.00 4.89
N ILE A 128 -5.41 6.08 4.04
CA ILE A 128 -5.33 6.23 2.57
C ILE A 128 -6.28 7.32 2.04
N GLY A 129 -7.18 7.85 2.88
CA GLY A 129 -8.11 8.90 2.52
C GLY A 129 -9.25 8.41 1.62
N ALA A 130 -9.68 7.16 1.77
CA ALA A 130 -10.73 6.55 0.96
C ALA A 130 -12.09 7.26 1.10
N PHE A 131 -12.40 7.77 2.30
CA PHE A 131 -13.66 8.50 2.56
C PHE A 131 -13.68 9.91 1.95
N LYS A 132 -12.52 10.48 1.64
CA LYS A 132 -12.42 11.80 0.97
C LYS A 132 -12.56 11.66 -0.54
N LYS A 133 -11.93 10.64 -1.11
CA LYS A 133 -11.93 10.32 -2.53
C LYS A 133 -11.85 8.81 -2.70
N ALA A 134 -12.90 8.20 -3.24
CA ALA A 134 -12.98 6.75 -3.40
C ALA A 134 -11.87 6.22 -4.32
N GLU A 135 -11.39 7.02 -5.26
CA GLU A 135 -10.28 6.73 -6.16
C GLU A 135 -8.95 6.51 -5.41
N ASN A 136 -8.82 6.96 -4.15
CA ASN A 136 -7.66 6.62 -3.33
C ASN A 136 -7.65 5.15 -2.92
N LEU A 137 -8.83 4.56 -2.66
CA LEU A 137 -8.92 3.12 -2.41
C LEU A 137 -8.62 2.33 -3.68
N GLU A 138 -9.16 2.76 -4.84
CA GLU A 138 -8.87 2.07 -6.11
C GLU A 138 -7.37 2.07 -6.42
N LYS A 139 -6.72 3.22 -6.21
CA LYS A 139 -5.28 3.35 -6.37
C LYS A 139 -4.50 2.41 -5.44
N PHE A 140 -4.91 2.32 -4.18
CA PHE A 140 -4.30 1.41 -3.20
C PHE A 140 -4.47 -0.05 -3.66
N ILE A 141 -5.67 -0.44 -4.09
CA ILE A 141 -5.96 -1.77 -4.64
C ILE A 141 -5.05 -2.07 -5.83
N TYR A 142 -4.91 -1.16 -6.80
CA TYR A 142 -4.03 -1.37 -7.96
C TYR A 142 -2.56 -1.57 -7.56
N CYS A 143 -2.07 -0.84 -6.56
CA CYS A 143 -0.72 -1.05 -6.04
C CYS A 143 -0.57 -2.44 -5.44
N CYS A 144 -1.51 -2.86 -4.58
CA CYS A 144 -1.50 -4.17 -3.95
C CYS A 144 -1.63 -5.31 -4.95
N GLU A 145 -2.54 -5.20 -5.93
CA GLU A 145 -2.72 -6.20 -6.98
C GLU A 145 -1.48 -6.35 -7.86
N ALA A 146 -0.83 -5.23 -8.21
CA ALA A 146 0.40 -5.26 -8.98
C ALA A 146 1.54 -5.97 -8.24
N GLU A 147 1.74 -5.66 -6.97
CA GLU A 147 2.74 -6.32 -6.13
C GLU A 147 2.43 -7.81 -5.98
N ALA A 148 1.20 -8.13 -5.57
CA ALA A 148 0.77 -9.50 -5.29
C ALA A 148 0.91 -10.41 -6.52
N GLN A 149 0.45 -9.93 -7.69
CA GLN A 149 0.48 -10.69 -8.94
C GLN A 149 1.93 -11.06 -9.32
N ILE A 150 2.86 -10.11 -9.20
CA ILE A 150 4.26 -10.36 -9.57
C ILE A 150 4.94 -11.26 -8.53
N ILE A 151 4.71 -11.04 -7.23
CA ILE A 151 5.27 -11.91 -6.19
C ILE A 151 4.80 -13.35 -6.37
N GLN A 152 3.51 -13.57 -6.63
CA GLN A 152 2.99 -14.91 -6.89
C GLN A 152 3.58 -15.55 -8.15
N LYS A 153 3.63 -14.80 -9.25
CA LYS A 153 4.20 -15.29 -10.51
C LYS A 153 5.66 -15.69 -10.32
N ASN A 154 6.42 -14.93 -9.54
CA ASN A 154 7.81 -15.26 -9.20
C ASN A 154 7.91 -16.55 -8.36
N LYS A 155 6.90 -16.86 -7.56
CA LYS A 155 6.78 -18.14 -6.81
C LYS A 155 6.16 -19.29 -7.64
N GLY A 156 5.88 -19.08 -8.92
CA GLY A 156 5.25 -20.07 -9.79
C GLY A 156 3.75 -20.30 -9.54
N ALA A 157 3.11 -19.43 -8.76
CA ALA A 157 1.67 -19.49 -8.47
C ALA A 157 0.87 -18.60 -9.43
N ASN A 158 -0.38 -18.99 -9.73
CA ASN A 158 -1.28 -18.27 -10.64
C ASN A 158 -2.64 -17.96 -9.98
N LYS A 159 -2.62 -17.51 -8.72
CA LYS A 159 -3.85 -17.28 -7.93
C LYS A 159 -4.27 -15.81 -8.02
N VAL A 160 -5.40 -15.55 -8.69
CA VAL A 160 -5.97 -14.20 -8.78
C VAL A 160 -6.37 -13.70 -7.40
N HIS A 161 -5.93 -12.50 -7.03
CA HIS A 161 -6.33 -11.84 -5.79
C HIS A 161 -7.57 -10.97 -6.01
N GLY A 162 -8.75 -11.47 -5.67
CA GLY A 162 -10.04 -10.76 -5.81
C GLY A 162 -10.43 -9.83 -4.64
N ARG A 163 -9.47 -9.48 -3.77
CA ARG A 163 -9.76 -8.74 -2.51
C ARG A 163 -10.13 -7.27 -2.72
N GLY A 164 -9.80 -6.70 -3.88
CA GLY A 164 -10.17 -5.34 -4.23
C GLY A 164 -11.68 -5.13 -4.30
N ALA A 165 -12.42 -6.10 -4.84
CA ALA A 165 -13.88 -6.02 -4.93
C ALA A 165 -14.53 -5.91 -3.54
N LEU A 166 -14.02 -6.69 -2.58
CA LEU A 166 -14.48 -6.70 -1.20
C LEU A 166 -14.27 -5.36 -0.51
N LEU A 167 -13.07 -4.76 -0.63
CA LEU A 167 -12.81 -3.42 -0.09
C LEU A 167 -13.68 -2.34 -0.74
N LYS A 168 -13.94 -2.43 -2.05
CA LYS A 168 -14.85 -1.51 -2.74
C LYS A 168 -16.28 -1.64 -2.22
N GLN A 169 -16.75 -2.86 -1.95
CA GLN A 169 -18.07 -3.10 -1.34
C GLN A 169 -18.14 -2.56 0.09
N VAL A 170 -17.10 -2.77 0.90
CA VAL A 170 -17.00 -2.19 2.25
C VAL A 170 -17.09 -0.67 2.20
N LEU A 171 -16.30 -0.03 1.32
CA LEU A 171 -16.32 1.42 1.19
C LEU A 171 -17.70 1.92 0.73
N SER A 172 -18.32 1.29 -0.25
CA SER A 172 -19.63 1.72 -0.74
C SER A 172 -20.70 1.67 0.35
N GLN A 173 -20.74 0.60 1.16
CA GLN A 173 -21.68 0.48 2.28
C GLN A 173 -21.40 1.48 3.39
N ILE A 174 -20.14 1.71 3.75
CA ILE A 174 -19.76 2.73 4.73
C ILE A 174 -20.20 4.13 4.30
N MET A 175 -20.09 4.43 3.00
CA MET A 175 -20.46 5.75 2.47
C MET A 175 -21.97 6.01 2.47
N LEU A 176 -22.81 4.99 2.68
CA LEU A 176 -24.26 5.13 2.85
C LEU A 176 -24.68 5.59 4.25
N ILE A 177 -23.77 5.64 5.23
CA ILE A 177 -24.08 6.09 6.59
C ILE A 177 -24.60 7.53 6.55
N ASN A 178 -25.85 7.71 7.00
CA ASN A 178 -26.49 9.02 7.03
C ASN A 178 -26.14 9.78 8.31
N ASN A 179 -25.19 10.71 8.20
CA ASN A 179 -24.78 11.54 9.33
C ASN A 179 -25.90 12.45 9.87
N LYS A 180 -26.93 12.79 9.06
CA LYS A 180 -28.05 13.63 9.52
C LYS A 180 -28.97 12.84 10.47
N GLU A 181 -29.19 11.57 10.18
CA GLU A 181 -29.96 10.66 11.02
C GLU A 181 -29.29 10.52 12.39
N LEU A 182 -27.97 10.30 12.40
CA LEU A 182 -27.17 10.29 13.62
C LEU A 182 -27.29 11.57 14.46
N ILE A 183 -27.30 12.73 13.81
CA ILE A 183 -27.49 14.00 14.50
C ILE A 183 -28.90 14.08 15.09
N SER A 184 -29.93 13.60 14.38
CA SER A 184 -31.31 13.55 14.88
C SER A 184 -31.51 12.57 16.05
N GLU A 185 -30.71 11.51 16.12
CA GLU A 185 -30.61 10.60 17.27
C GLU A 185 -29.92 11.24 18.50
N GLY A 186 -29.39 12.46 18.36
CA GLY A 186 -28.79 13.24 19.45
C GLY A 186 -27.26 13.18 19.53
N TYR A 187 -26.58 12.54 18.58
CA TYR A 187 -25.12 12.51 18.55
C TYR A 187 -24.53 13.84 18.04
N SER A 188 -23.49 14.35 18.72
CA SER A 188 -22.80 15.57 18.32
C SER A 188 -21.31 15.56 18.68
N GLY A 189 -20.52 16.43 18.02
CA GLY A 189 -19.09 16.59 18.26
C GLY A 189 -18.29 15.27 18.21
N ILE A 190 -17.46 15.03 19.23
CA ILE A 190 -16.65 13.81 19.34
C ILE A 190 -17.54 12.55 19.41
N LYS A 191 -18.72 12.63 20.05
CA LYS A 191 -19.64 11.49 20.17
C LYS A 191 -20.18 11.07 18.79
N LEU A 192 -20.49 12.04 17.92
CA LEU A 192 -20.88 11.76 16.53
C LEU A 192 -19.77 11.03 15.77
N GLY A 193 -18.52 11.50 15.87
CA GLY A 193 -17.39 10.84 15.23
C GLY A 193 -17.21 9.38 15.68
N LYS A 194 -17.31 9.13 17.00
CA LYS A 194 -17.24 7.78 17.57
C LYS A 194 -18.36 6.87 17.08
N GLU A 195 -19.59 7.38 17.00
CA GLU A 195 -20.73 6.60 16.53
C GLU A 195 -20.62 6.28 15.03
N ILE A 196 -20.19 7.23 14.20
CA ILE A 196 -19.91 6.97 12.79
C ILE A 196 -18.89 5.83 12.65
N ASP A 197 -17.78 5.90 13.38
CA ASP A 197 -16.75 4.85 13.34
C ASP A 197 -17.25 3.50 13.87
N LEU A 198 -18.11 3.51 14.89
CA LEU A 198 -18.76 2.29 15.38
C LEU A 198 -19.62 1.64 14.29
N ARG A 199 -20.46 2.41 13.59
CA ARG A 199 -21.28 1.92 12.47
C ARG A 199 -20.43 1.40 11.33
N ARG A 200 -19.34 2.10 10.98
CA ARG A 200 -18.37 1.64 9.98
C ARG A 200 -17.76 0.30 10.35
N LYS A 201 -17.35 0.11 11.61
CA LYS A 201 -16.79 -1.16 12.09
C LYS A 201 -17.79 -2.31 12.03
N LYS A 202 -19.07 -2.06 12.32
CA LYS A 202 -20.11 -3.08 12.17
C LYS A 202 -20.23 -3.54 10.71
N ILE A 203 -20.32 -2.60 9.76
CA ILE A 203 -20.36 -2.91 8.32
C ILE A 203 -19.12 -3.72 7.89
N ILE A 204 -17.92 -3.31 8.33
CA ILE A 204 -16.68 -4.03 8.03
C ILE A 204 -16.74 -5.47 8.58
N ALA A 205 -17.19 -5.64 9.82
CA ALA A 205 -17.30 -6.95 10.46
C ALA A 205 -18.32 -7.87 9.77
N GLU A 206 -19.43 -7.31 9.27
CA GLU A 206 -20.47 -8.07 8.59
C GLU A 206 -20.04 -8.54 7.19
N LEU A 207 -19.28 -7.72 6.47
CA LEU A 207 -18.86 -8.03 5.09
C LEU A 207 -17.61 -8.91 5.00
N LEU A 208 -16.82 -9.02 6.07
CA LEU A 208 -15.55 -9.76 6.09
C LEU A 208 -15.61 -11.07 6.89
N ARG A 209 -16.80 -11.49 7.31
CA ARG A 209 -17.08 -12.76 8.00
C ARG A 209 -17.62 -13.82 7.06
#